data_AF-A0A7L0TEM2-F1
#
_entry.id   AF-A0A7L0TEM2-F1
#
_cell.length_a   1.000
_cell.length_b   1.000
_cell.length_c   1.000
_cell.angle_alpha   90.00
_cell.angle_beta   90.00
_cell.angle_gamma   90.00
#
_symmetry.space_group_name_H-M   'P 1'
#
loop_
_entity.id
_entity.type
_entity.pdbx_description
1 polymer ?
#
loop_
_entity_poly.entity_id
_entity_poly.type
_entity_poly.pdbx_seq_one_letter_code
_entity_poly.pdbx_strand_id
1 'polypeptide(L)'
;CGEVARLQAMGFSEEQARRLRGLQPRLDPQRREAAAAQLLLLGLSAEATLSLLERSPGLLWTPTEQLRERAGELRRLGLDGGRAAGWRPERPDP
;
A
#
# COMPACT_ATOMS: atom_id res chain seq x y z
N CYS A 1 14.30 12.23 -13.71
CA CYS A 1 13.09 12.00 -12.90
C CYS A 1 12.56 10.59 -13.17
N GLY A 2 12.96 9.62 -12.35
CA GLY A 2 12.52 8.23 -12.49
C GLY A 2 11.52 7.85 -11.41
N GLU A 3 10.73 6.81 -11.67
CA GLU A 3 9.77 6.20 -10.72
C GLU A 3 10.38 5.98 -9.33
N VAL A 4 11.62 5.49 -9.28
CA VAL A 4 12.37 5.23 -8.03
C VAL A 4 12.56 6.48 -7.19
N ALA A 5 12.70 7.66 -7.79
CA ALA A 5 12.82 8.93 -7.05
C ALA A 5 11.48 9.39 -6.47
N ARG A 6 10.36 9.11 -7.16
CA ARG A 6 9.02 9.44 -6.65
C ARG A 6 8.62 8.51 -5.51
N LEU A 7 8.93 7.22 -5.62
CA LEU A 7 8.75 6.27 -4.52
C LEU A 7 9.61 6.67 -3.30
N GLN A 8 10.84 7.13 -3.51
CA GLN A 8 11.65 7.67 -2.40
C GLN A 8 11.02 8.91 -1.75
N ALA A 9 10.46 9.82 -2.55
CA ALA A 9 9.75 10.99 -2.02
C ALA A 9 8.51 10.62 -1.18
N MET A 10 7.94 9.43 -1.39
CA MET A 10 6.84 8.89 -0.57
C MET A 10 7.31 8.19 0.71
N GLY A 11 8.62 8.03 0.91
CA GLY A 11 9.20 7.40 2.10
C GLY A 11 9.69 5.96 1.90
N PHE A 12 9.72 5.44 0.67
CA PHE A 12 10.34 4.15 0.37
C PHE A 12 11.87 4.28 0.30
N SER A 13 12.61 3.27 0.73
CA SER A 13 14.05 3.18 0.44
C SER A 13 14.29 2.86 -1.03
N GLU A 14 15.51 3.11 -1.52
CA GLU A 14 15.87 2.78 -2.89
C GLU A 14 15.70 1.28 -3.19
N GLU A 15 16.04 0.42 -2.23
CA GLU A 15 15.85 -1.03 -2.37
C GLU A 15 14.37 -1.41 -2.45
N GLN A 16 13.53 -0.82 -1.58
CA GLN A 16 12.09 -1.04 -1.58
C GLN A 16 11.46 -0.59 -2.90
N ALA A 17 11.87 0.57 -3.42
CA ALA A 17 11.42 1.08 -4.72
C ALA A 17 11.82 0.16 -5.88
N ARG A 18 13.05 -0.40 -5.85
CA ARG A 18 13.49 -1.39 -6.84
C ARG A 18 12.69 -2.69 -6.76
N ARG A 19 12.39 -3.19 -5.55
CA ARG A 19 11.53 -4.37 -5.35
C ARG A 19 10.11 -4.14 -5.86
N LEU A 20 9.52 -2.99 -5.52
CA LEU A 20 8.18 -2.61 -5.97
C LEU A 20 8.09 -2.60 -7.51
N ARG A 21 9.10 -2.03 -8.17
CA ARG A 21 9.22 -2.02 -9.63
C ARG A 21 9.37 -3.44 -10.20
N GLY A 22 10.08 -4.32 -9.49
CA GLY A 22 10.28 -5.73 -9.86
C GLY A 22 9.02 -6.60 -9.75
N LEU A 23 8.06 -6.24 -8.90
CA LEU A 23 6.85 -7.05 -8.69
C LEU A 23 5.94 -7.14 -9.92
N GLN A 24 5.85 -6.07 -10.70
CA GLN A 24 4.96 -5.99 -11.86
C GLN A 24 5.60 -5.14 -12.96
N PRO A 25 6.65 -5.58 -13.66
CA PRO A 25 7.40 -4.75 -14.61
C PRO A 25 6.56 -4.23 -15.80
N ARG A 26 5.40 -4.86 -16.06
CA ARG A 26 4.45 -4.46 -17.12
C ARG A 26 3.46 -3.37 -16.69
N LEU A 27 3.38 -3.07 -15.40
CA LEU A 27 2.46 -2.06 -14.89
C LEU A 27 3.04 -0.65 -15.10
N ASP A 28 2.16 0.29 -15.44
CA ASP A 28 2.53 1.68 -15.63
C ASP A 28 3.12 2.28 -14.32
N PRO A 29 4.26 3.01 -14.38
CA PRO A 29 4.88 3.62 -13.21
C PRO A 29 3.93 4.49 -12.39
N GLN A 30 3.06 5.24 -13.07
CA GLN A 30 2.10 6.15 -12.44
C GLN A 30 1.02 5.39 -11.66
N ARG A 31 0.60 4.22 -12.16
CA ARG A 31 -0.32 3.34 -11.43
C ARG A 31 0.33 2.73 -10.19
N ARG A 32 1.60 2.34 -10.30
CA ARG A 32 2.36 1.77 -9.18
C ARG A 32 2.54 2.79 -8.07
N GLU A 33 2.92 4.01 -8.44
CA GLU A 33 3.02 5.17 -7.55
C GLU A 33 1.68 5.47 -6.87
N ALA A 34 0.57 5.49 -7.64
CA ALA A 34 -0.75 5.78 -7.10
C ALA A 34 -1.23 4.72 -6.09
N ALA A 35 -1.01 3.43 -6.38
CA ALA A 35 -1.35 2.35 -5.46
C ALA A 35 -0.52 2.44 -4.16
N ALA A 36 0.78 2.70 -4.27
CA ALA A 36 1.66 2.88 -3.12
C ALA A 36 1.24 4.08 -2.26
N ALA A 37 0.94 5.22 -2.89
CA ALA A 37 0.47 6.42 -2.19
C ALA A 37 -0.83 6.17 -1.42
N GLN A 38 -1.76 5.39 -1.97
CA GLN A 38 -3.02 5.09 -1.29
C GLN A 38 -2.87 4.18 -0.08
N LEU A 39 -1.97 3.20 -0.15
CA LEU A 39 -1.63 2.36 0.99
C LEU A 39 -0.93 3.16 2.10
N LEU A 40 -0.05 4.09 1.72
CA LEU A 40 0.53 5.02 2.69
C LEU A 40 -0.52 5.95 3.31
N LEU A 41 -1.47 6.47 2.52
CA LEU A 41 -2.59 7.27 3.03
C LEU A 41 -3.53 6.48 3.94
N LEU A 42 -3.59 5.16 3.78
CA LEU A 42 -4.26 4.26 4.72
C LEU A 42 -3.53 4.15 6.06
N GLY A 43 -2.36 4.77 6.22
CA GLY A 43 -1.56 4.71 7.45
C GLY A 43 -0.61 3.52 7.51
N LEU A 44 -0.42 2.79 6.40
CA LEU A 44 0.61 1.76 6.32
C LEU A 44 1.98 2.41 6.21
N SER A 45 3.01 1.81 6.83
CA SER A 45 4.39 2.20 6.57
C SER A 45 4.82 1.80 5.16
N ALA A 46 5.91 2.37 4.66
CA ALA A 46 6.50 1.97 3.37
C ALA A 46 6.83 0.47 3.33
N GLU A 47 7.32 -0.09 4.43
CA GLU A 47 7.61 -1.51 4.57
C GLU A 47 6.33 -2.36 4.55
N ALA A 48 5.31 -2.01 5.34
CA ALA A 48 4.04 -2.73 5.34
C ALA A 48 3.33 -2.66 3.98
N THR A 49 3.44 -1.51 3.30
CA THR A 49 2.94 -1.31 1.94
C THR A 49 3.65 -2.24 0.96
N LEU A 50 4.98 -2.30 0.99
CA LEU A 50 5.74 -3.21 0.14
C LEU A 50 5.35 -4.67 0.41
N SER A 51 5.35 -5.10 1.68
CA SER A 51 5.00 -6.49 2.04
C SER A 51 3.56 -6.88 1.69
N LEU A 52 2.63 -5.92 1.66
CA LEU A 52 1.26 -6.16 1.20
C LEU A 52 1.20 -6.33 -0.32
N LEU A 53 1.93 -5.49 -1.06
CA LEU A 53 2.02 -5.56 -2.52
C LEU A 53 2.77 -6.80 -3.00
N GLU A 54 3.79 -7.25 -2.26
CA GLU A 54 4.49 -8.52 -2.49
C GLU A 54 3.55 -9.72 -2.27
N ARG A 55 2.72 -9.70 -1.22
CA ARG A 55 1.72 -10.75 -0.94
C ARG A 55 0.53 -10.73 -1.89
N SER A 56 0.18 -9.57 -2.41
CA SER A 56 -1.01 -9.38 -3.25
C SER A 56 -0.70 -8.43 -4.41
N PRO A 57 0.08 -8.87 -5.41
CA PRO A 57 0.45 -8.05 -6.56
C PRO A 57 -0.74 -7.69 -7.45
N GLY A 58 -1.89 -8.35 -7.27
CA GLY A 58 -3.16 -7.97 -7.89
C GLY A 58 -3.72 -6.62 -7.41
N LEU A 59 -3.31 -6.15 -6.23
CA LEU A 59 -3.70 -4.81 -5.74
C LEU A 59 -3.18 -3.70 -6.66
N LEU A 60 -2.03 -3.91 -7.31
CA LEU A 60 -1.45 -2.96 -8.27
C LEU A 60 -2.32 -2.79 -9.54
N TRP A 61 -3.18 -3.77 -9.84
CA TRP A 61 -4.11 -3.72 -10.96
C TRP A 61 -5.45 -3.09 -10.60
N THR A 62 -5.72 -2.88 -9.31
CA THR A 62 -6.96 -2.27 -8.85
C THR A 62 -6.97 -0.80 -9.30
N PRO A 63 -8.06 -0.29 -9.89
CA PRO A 63 -8.14 1.11 -10.26
C PRO A 63 -7.91 1.99 -9.03
N THR A 64 -7.10 3.03 -9.20
CA THR A 64 -6.78 4.00 -8.15
C THR A 64 -8.05 4.56 -7.52
N GLU A 65 -9.11 4.85 -8.29
CA GLU A 65 -10.38 5.32 -7.71
C GLU A 65 -11.00 4.31 -6.74
N GLN A 66 -11.02 3.02 -7.08
CA GLN A 66 -11.54 1.98 -6.17
C GLN A 66 -10.68 1.83 -4.92
N LEU A 67 -9.35 1.90 -5.06
CA LEU A 67 -8.45 1.92 -3.91
C LEU A 67 -8.66 3.17 -3.04
N ARG A 68 -8.98 4.33 -3.64
CA ARG A 68 -9.27 5.57 -2.90
C ARG A 68 -10.57 5.47 -2.13
N GLU A 69 -11.59 4.91 -2.76
CA GLU A 69 -12.90 4.70 -2.17
C GLU A 69 -12.80 3.70 -1.02
N ARG A 70 -12.17 2.54 -1.25
CA ARG A 70 -11.87 1.53 -0.22
C ARG A 70 -11.02 2.09 0.91
N ALA A 71 -10.02 2.90 0.61
CA ALA A 71 -9.22 3.56 1.62
C ALA A 71 -10.05 4.54 2.45
N GLY A 72 -10.93 5.29 1.80
CA GLY A 72 -11.87 6.19 2.45
C GLY A 72 -12.86 5.46 3.35
N GLU A 73 -13.41 4.32 2.89
CA GLU A 73 -14.28 3.45 3.68
C GLU A 73 -13.56 2.87 4.90
N LEU A 74 -12.35 2.32 4.71
CA LEU A 74 -11.54 1.78 5.80
C LEU A 74 -11.22 2.85 6.85
N ARG A 75 -10.88 4.08 6.42
CA ARG A 75 -10.64 5.20 7.32
C ARG A 75 -11.93 5.65 8.03
N ARG A 76 -13.08 5.63 7.36
CA ARG A 76 -14.39 5.91 8.00
C ARG A 76 -14.75 4.84 9.04
N LEU A 77 -14.37 3.59 8.81
CA LEU A 77 -14.56 2.48 9.74
C LEU A 77 -13.50 2.45 10.86
N GLY A 78 -12.51 3.35 10.86
CA GLY A 78 -11.41 3.35 11.83
C GLY A 78 -10.45 2.16 11.70
N LEU A 79 -10.45 1.52 10.53
CA LEU A 79 -9.62 0.36 10.16
C LEU A 79 -8.35 0.77 9.41
N ASP A 80 -8.03 2.07 9.38
CA ASP A 80 -6.74 2.58 8.94
C ASP A 80 -5.58 1.97 9.75
N GLY A 81 -4.42 1.87 9.11
CA GLY A 81 -3.29 0.96 9.38
C GLY A 81 -2.71 0.95 10.79
N GLY A 82 -3.15 1.83 11.68
CA GLY A 82 -2.88 1.77 13.12
C GLY A 82 -3.60 0.62 13.85
N ARG A 83 -4.75 0.14 13.36
CA ARG A 83 -5.48 -1.00 13.98
C ARG A 83 -5.44 -2.29 13.18
N ALA A 84 -5.32 -2.23 11.86
CA ALA A 84 -5.27 -3.43 11.01
C ALA A 84 -3.98 -4.25 11.21
N ALA A 85 -2.86 -3.61 11.59
CA ALA A 85 -1.63 -4.30 11.96
C ALA A 85 -1.68 -4.97 13.36
N GLY A 86 -2.77 -4.75 14.12
CA GLY A 86 -3.00 -5.26 15.46
C GLY A 86 -4.31 -6.04 15.63
N TRP A 87 -4.94 -6.51 14.55
CA TRP A 87 -6.13 -7.35 14.65
C TRP A 87 -5.74 -8.77 15.12
N ARG A 88 -5.49 -8.87 16.42
CA ARG A 88 -5.57 -10.11 17.17
C ARG A 88 -7.07 -10.27 17.47
N PRO A 89 -7.75 -11.35 17.06
CA PRO A 89 -9.11 -11.58 17.49
C PRO A 89 -9.06 -11.76 19.01
N GLU A 90 -9.47 -10.73 19.74
CA GLU A 90 -9.72 -10.83 21.17
C GLU A 90 -10.81 -11.88 21.31
N ARG A 91 -10.43 -13.04 21.86
CA ARG A 91 -11.40 -14.08 22.22
C ARG A 91 -12.38 -13.43 23.20
N PRO A 92 -13.70 -13.56 23.00
CA PRO A 92 -14.62 -13.24 24.07
C PRO A 92 -14.41 -14.26 25.20
N ASP A 93 -13.99 -13.76 26.37
CA ASP A 93 -13.93 -14.55 27.61
C ASP A 93 -15.37 -14.80 28.11
N PRO A 94 -15.72 -16.02 28.53
CA PRO A 94 -17.00 -16.30 29.20
C PRO A 94 -17.05 -15.79 30.65
#